data_AF-A0A934VRK3-F1
#
_entry.id   AF-A0A934VRK3-F1
#
_cell.length_a   1.000
_cell.length_b   1.000
_cell.length_c   1.000
_cell.angle_alpha   90.00
_cell.angle_beta   90.00
_cell.angle_gamma   90.00
#
_symmetry.space_group_name_H-M   'P 1'
#
loop_
_entity.id
_entity.type
_entity.pdbx_description
1 polymer ?
#
loop_
_entity_poly.entity_id
_entity_poly.type
_entity_poly.pdbx_seq_one_letter_code
_entity_poly.pdbx_strand_id
1 'polypeptide(L)'
;MPVMQERIPLLDEIGFEWEIKPSTRSWDEMFEALRTFKEEHGHCNVPQNWKEDKQLGKWVNHRRGDYKLGKLTDDMIHKLESIGFVWNTRPNYKRGPSKHPSVS
;
A
#
# COMPACT_ATOMS: atom_id res chain seq x y z
N MET A 1 22.45 -37.17 13.85
CA MET A 1 21.14 -37.61 14.38
C MET A 1 20.16 -36.45 14.31
N PRO A 2 18.92 -36.66 13.84
CA PRO A 2 17.96 -35.60 13.53
C PRO A 2 17.25 -35.13 14.79
N VAL A 3 17.18 -33.83 15.04
CA VAL A 3 16.41 -33.30 16.16
C VAL A 3 14.97 -33.09 15.70
N MET A 4 14.15 -34.11 15.93
CA MET A 4 12.71 -33.96 16.09
C MET A 4 12.49 -33.39 17.49
N GLN A 5 11.91 -32.20 17.62
CA GLN A 5 11.08 -31.87 18.77
C GLN A 5 10.22 -30.64 18.43
N GLU A 6 8.97 -30.95 18.08
CA GLU A 6 7.76 -30.27 18.57
C GLU A 6 7.33 -28.94 17.95
N ARG A 7 6.14 -29.05 17.35
CA ARG A 7 5.22 -27.97 17.03
C ARG A 7 4.93 -27.21 18.32
N ILE A 8 5.16 -25.91 18.30
CA ILE A 8 4.60 -24.99 19.29
C ILE A 8 3.29 -24.44 18.71
N PRO A 9 2.12 -24.96 19.10
CA PRO A 9 0.90 -24.16 19.07
C PRO A 9 0.97 -23.14 20.23
N LEU A 10 0.31 -21.99 20.07
CA LEU A 10 0.03 -21.02 21.14
C LEU A 10 1.19 -20.08 21.56
N LEU A 11 1.46 -19.05 20.76
CA LEU A 11 1.96 -17.77 21.28
C LEU A 11 0.89 -16.69 21.01
N ASP A 12 -0.19 -16.76 21.77
CA ASP A 12 -1.24 -15.72 21.88
C ASP A 12 -1.21 -15.05 23.27
N GLU A 13 -0.05 -15.07 23.95
CA GLU A 13 0.02 -14.59 25.34
C GLU A 13 1.45 -14.22 25.77
N ILE A 14 2.15 -13.43 24.95
CA ILE A 14 3.28 -12.68 25.46
C ILE A 14 3.12 -11.27 24.92
N GLY A 15 2.84 -10.33 25.82
CA GLY A 15 2.98 -8.90 25.62
C GLY A 15 4.43 -8.58 25.31
N PHE A 16 4.87 -8.99 24.13
CA PHE A 16 6.19 -8.79 23.63
C PHE A 16 6.24 -7.35 23.14
N GLU A 17 6.55 -6.49 24.09
CA GLU A 17 6.97 -5.11 23.92
C GLU A 17 8.30 -5.10 23.17
N TRP A 18 8.28 -5.56 21.91
CA TRP A 18 9.26 -5.09 20.95
C TRP A 18 8.98 -3.60 20.80
N GLU A 19 9.96 -2.76 21.12
CA GLU A 19 9.99 -1.35 20.71
C GLU A 19 10.00 -1.24 19.18
N ILE A 20 8.93 -1.70 18.53
CA ILE A 20 8.58 -1.29 17.19
C ILE A 20 8.07 0.11 17.40
N LYS A 21 8.90 1.14 17.19
CA LYS A 21 8.35 2.46 16.91
C LYS A 21 7.30 2.25 15.81
N PRO A 22 5.99 2.50 16.03
CA PRO A 22 5.03 2.46 14.94
C PRO A 22 5.18 3.79 14.20
N SER A 23 6.34 4.03 13.59
CA SER A 23 6.63 5.27 12.88
C SER A 23 6.06 5.27 11.46
N THR A 24 5.37 4.20 11.05
CA THR A 24 4.72 4.11 9.74
C THR A 24 3.39 3.38 9.89
N ARG A 25 2.29 4.05 9.55
CA ARG A 25 0.99 3.38 9.37
C ARG A 25 1.14 2.24 8.37
N SER A 26 0.42 1.15 8.62
CA SER A 26 0.35 -0.02 7.76
C SER A 26 -0.24 0.30 6.38
N TRP A 27 -0.11 -0.65 5.45
CA TRP A 27 -0.68 -0.51 4.11
C TRP A 27 -2.20 -0.32 4.17
N ASP A 28 -2.90 -1.09 5.00
CA ASP A 28 -4.36 -1.02 5.13
C ASP A 28 -4.83 0.29 5.76
N GLU A 29 -4.14 0.78 6.78
CA GLU A 29 -4.44 2.11 7.36
C GLU A 29 -4.26 3.25 6.35
N MET A 30 -3.20 3.18 5.53
CA MET A 30 -2.98 4.17 4.46
C MET A 30 -4.02 4.05 3.34
N PHE A 31 -4.46 2.84 3.04
CA PHE A 31 -5.51 2.59 2.06
C PHE A 31 -6.87 3.14 2.53
N GLU A 32 -7.25 2.90 3.78
CA GLU A 32 -8.46 3.49 4.36
C GLU A 32 -8.36 5.01 4.41
N ALA A 33 -7.21 5.59 4.78
CA ALA A 33 -7.01 7.04 4.74
C ALA A 33 -7.18 7.61 3.32
N LEU A 34 -6.70 6.90 2.29
CA LEU A 34 -6.90 7.29 0.90
C LEU A 34 -8.38 7.18 0.48
N ARG A 35 -9.09 6.17 0.98
CA ARG A 35 -10.52 6.00 0.73
C ARG A 35 -11.31 7.15 1.35
N THR A 36 -11.05 7.51 2.60
CA THR A 36 -11.66 8.67 3.25
C THR A 36 -11.41 9.95 2.46
N PHE A 37 -10.16 10.19 2.01
CA PHE A 37 -9.86 11.34 1.16
C PHE A 37 -10.69 11.36 -0.12
N LYS A 38 -10.86 10.21 -0.76
CA LYS A 38 -11.68 10.10 -1.97
C LYS A 38 -13.14 10.43 -1.66
N GLU A 39 -13.67 9.96 -0.54
CA GLU A 39 -15.05 10.25 -0.13
C GLU A 39 -15.26 11.75 0.13
N GLU A 40 -14.26 12.43 0.71
CA GLU A 40 -14.31 13.87 1.00
C GLU A 40 -14.05 14.77 -0.24
N HIS A 41 -13.10 14.42 -1.10
CA HIS A 41 -12.66 15.26 -2.22
C HIS A 41 -13.13 14.78 -3.61
N GLY A 42 -13.72 13.59 -3.68
CA GLY A 42 -14.15 12.94 -4.93
C GLY A 42 -13.02 12.37 -5.79
N HIS A 43 -11.76 12.46 -5.35
CA HIS A 43 -10.61 11.99 -6.11
C HIS A 43 -9.49 11.44 -5.23
N CYS A 44 -8.64 10.56 -5.78
CA CYS A 44 -7.48 10.02 -5.06
C CYS A 44 -6.16 10.79 -5.32
N ASN A 45 -6.23 12.01 -5.89
CA ASN A 45 -5.03 12.80 -6.19
C ASN A 45 -4.56 13.60 -4.97
N VAL A 46 -3.94 12.91 -4.03
CA VAL A 46 -3.42 13.54 -2.81
C VAL A 46 -2.17 14.38 -3.12
N PRO A 47 -2.11 15.68 -2.73
CA PRO A 47 -0.89 16.46 -2.81
C PRO A 47 0.20 15.93 -1.88
N GLN A 48 1.46 15.90 -2.33
CA GLN A 48 2.59 15.40 -1.51
C GLN A 48 2.73 16.14 -0.17
N ASN A 49 2.45 17.44 -0.16
CA ASN A 49 2.53 18.31 1.03
C ASN A 49 1.14 18.61 1.60
N TRP A 50 0.21 17.66 1.54
CA TRP A 50 -1.10 17.87 2.15
C TRP A 50 -0.95 18.16 3.64
N LYS A 51 -1.52 19.29 4.08
CA LYS A 51 -1.41 19.81 5.43
C LYS A 51 -2.08 18.90 6.46
N GLU A 52 -3.25 18.36 6.15
CA GLU A 52 -3.99 17.44 7.03
C GLU A 52 -3.25 16.11 7.20
N ASP A 53 -2.75 15.52 6.11
CA ASP A 53 -2.01 14.26 6.18
C ASP A 53 -0.82 14.19 5.21
N LYS A 54 0.32 14.66 5.72
CA LYS A 54 1.60 14.62 5.01
C LYS A 54 2.09 13.19 4.77
N GLN A 55 1.68 12.23 5.60
CA GLN A 55 2.10 10.84 5.44
C GLN A 55 1.36 10.21 4.26
N LEU A 56 0.05 10.45 4.16
CA LEU A 56 -0.77 10.00 3.04
C LEU A 56 -0.27 10.58 1.71
N GLY A 57 0.08 11.87 1.66
CA GLY A 57 0.61 12.48 0.45
C GLY A 57 1.95 11.90 -0.01
N LYS A 58 2.86 11.63 0.92
CA LYS A 58 4.11 10.92 0.62
C LYS A 58 3.84 9.48 0.17
N TRP A 59 2.92 8.78 0.84
CA TRP A 59 2.54 7.41 0.53
C TRP A 59 1.98 7.29 -0.89
N VAL A 60 1.02 8.12 -1.28
CA VAL A 60 0.46 8.17 -2.64
C VAL A 60 1.56 8.40 -3.69
N ASN A 61 2.50 9.29 -3.42
CA ASN A 61 3.63 9.54 -4.32
C ASN A 61 4.57 8.32 -4.42
N HIS A 62 4.88 7.68 -3.30
CA HIS A 62 5.67 6.45 -3.28
C HIS A 62 4.97 5.33 -4.07
N ARG A 63 3.66 5.11 -3.89
CA ARG A 63 2.89 4.12 -4.65
C ARG A 63 2.97 4.35 -6.15
N ARG A 64 2.87 5.60 -6.62
CA ARG A 64 3.05 5.93 -8.05
C ARG A 64 4.47 5.62 -8.54
N GLY A 65 5.48 5.81 -7.70
CA GLY A 65 6.87 5.41 -8.00
C GLY A 65 7.03 3.90 -8.05
N ASP A 66 6.54 3.19 -7.04
CA ASP A 66 6.61 1.74 -6.91
C ASP A 66 5.87 1.02 -8.06
N TYR A 67 4.74 1.57 -8.50
CA TYR A 67 4.01 1.09 -9.69
C TYR A 67 4.87 1.18 -10.96
N LYS A 68 5.55 2.32 -11.17
CA LYS A 68 6.45 2.50 -12.34
C LYS A 68 7.66 1.57 -12.28
N LEU A 69 8.12 1.24 -11.07
CA LEU A 69 9.23 0.32 -10.84
C LEU A 69 8.80 -1.16 -10.83
N GLY A 70 7.50 -1.45 -10.90
CA GLY A 70 6.98 -2.83 -10.82
C GLY A 70 7.19 -3.49 -9.45
N LYS A 71 7.19 -2.70 -8.36
CA LYS A 71 7.37 -3.17 -6.98
C LYS A 71 6.07 -3.52 -6.26
N LEU A 72 4.93 -3.07 -6.81
CA LEU A 72 3.62 -3.40 -6.27
C LEU A 72 3.17 -4.76 -6.80
N THR A 73 2.49 -5.53 -5.95
CA THR A 73 1.82 -6.75 -6.36
C THR A 73 0.53 -6.43 -7.10
N ASP A 74 0.06 -7.37 -7.92
CA ASP A 74 -1.19 -7.22 -8.67
C ASP A 74 -2.39 -6.97 -7.76
N ASP A 75 -2.46 -7.65 -6.62
CA ASP A 75 -3.52 -7.43 -5.61
C ASP A 75 -3.54 -6.00 -5.07
N MET A 76 -2.36 -5.42 -4.79
CA MET A 76 -2.26 -4.03 -4.32
C MET A 76 -2.68 -3.04 -5.40
N ILE A 77 -2.34 -3.34 -6.66
CA ILE A 77 -2.73 -2.53 -7.81
C ILE A 77 -4.25 -2.57 -7.97
N HIS A 78 -4.83 -3.77 -8.02
CA HIS A 78 -6.28 -3.96 -8.13
C HIS A 78 -7.05 -3.30 -6.98
N LYS A 79 -6.55 -3.40 -5.75
CA LYS A 79 -7.18 -2.76 -4.59
C LYS A 79 -7.18 -1.23 -4.74
N LEU A 80 -6.09 -0.63 -5.20
CA LEU A 80 -6.03 0.82 -5.48
C LEU A 80 -6.90 1.22 -6.69
N GLU A 81 -6.93 0.42 -7.75
CA GLU A 81 -7.78 0.68 -8.92
C GLU A 81 -9.27 0.56 -8.61
N SER A 82 -9.66 -0.32 -7.68
CA SER A 82 -11.06 -0.47 -7.24
C SER A 82 -11.62 0.81 -6.63
N ILE A 83 -10.76 1.64 -6.03
CA ILE A 83 -11.14 2.96 -5.52
C ILE A 83 -10.91 4.07 -6.56
N GLY A 84 -10.57 3.75 -7.81
CA GLY A 84 -10.36 4.73 -8.87
C GLY A 84 -9.04 5.51 -8.73
N PHE A 85 -8.02 4.88 -8.13
CA PHE A 85 -6.71 5.51 -7.97
C PHE A 85 -6.06 5.79 -9.32
N VAL A 86 -5.66 7.04 -9.54
CA VAL A 86 -5.00 7.47 -10.77
C VAL A 86 -3.48 7.38 -10.59
N TRP A 87 -2.88 6.40 -11.28
CA TRP A 87 -1.43 6.17 -11.30
C TRP A 87 -0.65 7.26 -12.03
N ASN A 88 -1.26 7.87 -13.05
CA ASN A 88 -0.61 8.87 -13.89
C ASN A 88 -1.52 10.05 -14.16
N THR A 89 -1.09 11.24 -13.73
CA THR A 89 -1.83 12.49 -13.91
C THR A 89 -1.54 13.17 -15.25
N ARG A 90 -0.67 12.58 -16.09
CA ARG A 90 -0.38 13.09 -17.45
C ARG A 90 -1.33 12.47 -18.48
N PRO A 91 -2.00 13.27 -19.32
CA PRO A 91 -3.11 12.83 -20.16
C PRO A 91 -2.76 11.90 -21.34
N ASN A 92 -1.50 11.45 -21.51
CA ASN A 92 -1.11 10.71 -22.71
C ASN A 92 -0.03 9.62 -22.51
N TYR A 93 -0.11 8.85 -21.43
CA TYR A 93 0.89 7.80 -21.19
C TYR A 93 0.26 6.47 -20.77
N LYS A 94 -0.02 5.63 -21.77
CA LYS A 94 -0.26 4.19 -21.58
C LYS A 94 1.07 3.45 -21.48
N ARG A 95 1.76 3.56 -20.35
CA ARG A 95 2.65 2.49 -19.90
C ARG A 95 2.46 2.30 -18.40
N GLY A 96 1.61 1.34 -18.07
CA GLY A 96 1.75 0.60 -16.81
C GLY A 96 3.05 -0.21 -16.83
N PRO A 97 3.46 -0.81 -15.70
CA PRO A 97 4.65 -1.65 -15.64
C PRO A 97 4.57 -2.68 -16.77
N SER A 98 5.67 -2.83 -17.51
CA SER A 98 5.75 -3.60 -18.77
C SER A 98 5.69 -5.13 -18.56
N LYS A 99 4.93 -5.59 -17.57
CA LYS A 99 4.67 -6.99 -17.26
C LYS A 99 3.21 -7.13 -16.79
N HIS A 100 2.28 -7.12 -17.74
CA HIS A 100 0.99 -7.80 -17.56
C HIS A 100 1.13 -9.16 -18.25
N PRO A 101 1.52 -10.24 -17.56
CA PRO A 101 1.07 -11.54 -18.01
C PRO A 101 -0.42 -11.63 -17.69
N SER A 102 -1.22 -11.73 -18.75
CA SER A 102 -2.59 -12.21 -18.67
C SER A 102 -2.58 -13.51 -17.86
N VAL A 103 -3.19 -13.51 -16.67
CA VAL A 103 -3.59 -14.76 -16.04
C VAL A 103 -4.93 -15.16 -16.66
N SER A 104 -4.84 -16.19 -17.51
CA SER A 104 -5.96 -16.95 -18.09
C SER A 104 -6.74 -17.72 -17.04
#